data_AF-A0A6P1C247-F1
#
_entry.id   AF-A0A6P1C247-F1
#
_cell.length_a   1.000
_cell.length_b   1.000
_cell.length_c   1.000
_cell.angle_alpha   90.00
_cell.angle_beta   90.00
_cell.angle_gamma   90.00
#
_symmetry.space_group_name_H-M   'P 1'
#
loop_
_entity.id
_entity.type
_entity.pdbx_description
1 polymer ?
#
loop_
_entity_poly.entity_id
_entity_poly.type
_entity_poly.pdbx_seq_one_letter_code
_entity_poly.pdbx_strand_id
1 'polypeptide(L)' 'KTRQRMCPLYVAGLIGPGDRKSVQPMAERLATGNYDQLHHFIADGVWDASPLESELLSQADRLVGGKDAVLVIDDTSL' A
#
# COMPACT_ATOMS: atom_id res chain seq x y z
N LYS A 1 -8.39 11.15 -12.54
CA LYS A 1 -7.32 12.09 -12.96
C LYS A 1 -6.35 12.42 -11.82
N THR A 2 -6.76 13.10 -10.74
CA THR A 2 -5.85 13.43 -9.60
C THR A 2 -5.46 12.20 -8.75
N ARG A 3 -6.41 11.32 -8.37
CA ARG A 3 -6.12 10.10 -7.58
C ARG A 3 -5.14 9.14 -8.26
N GLN A 4 -5.29 8.94 -9.57
CA GLN A 4 -4.37 8.10 -10.37
C GLN A 4 -2.95 8.67 -10.43
N ARG A 5 -2.80 10.00 -10.33
CA ARG A 5 -1.50 10.66 -10.28
C ARG A 5 -0.86 10.57 -8.88
N MET A 6 -1.68 10.62 -7.82
CA MET A 6 -1.20 10.58 -6.43
C MET A 6 -0.86 9.17 -5.95
N CYS A 7 -1.57 8.14 -6.43
CA CYS A 7 -1.35 6.75 -6.00
C CYS A 7 0.12 6.28 -6.17
N PRO A 8 0.77 6.45 -7.34
CA PRO A 8 2.19 6.07 -7.49
C PRO A 8 3.13 6.82 -6.53
N LEU A 9 2.86 8.10 -6.25
CA LEU A 9 3.66 8.90 -5.32
C LEU A 9 3.49 8.43 -3.87
N TYR A 10 2.25 8.09 -3.49
CA TYR A 10 1.95 7.55 -2.17
C TYR A 10 2.63 6.18 -1.97
N VAL A 11 2.48 5.26 -2.93
CA VAL A 11 3.13 3.95 -2.88
C VAL A 11 4.66 4.10 -2.82
N ALA A 12 5.24 4.94 -3.68
CA ALA A 12 6.68 5.21 -3.68
C ALA A 12 7.17 5.78 -2.34
N GLY A 13 6.38 6.61 -1.66
CA GLY A 13 6.76 7.15 -0.36
C GLY A 13 6.67 6.14 0.79
N LEU A 14 5.83 5.11 0.67
CA LEU A 14 5.70 4.02 1.63
C LEU A 14 6.80 2.96 1.49
N ILE A 15 7.18 2.62 0.26
CA ILE A 15 8.14 1.53 -0.04
C ILE A 15 9.55 2.04 -0.35
N GLY A 16 9.68 3.31 -0.71
CA GLY A 16 10.94 3.92 -1.09
C GLY A 16 11.80 4.31 0.12
N PRO A 17 13.04 4.75 -0.12
CA PRO A 17 13.98 5.11 0.94
C PRO A 17 13.44 6.30 1.74
N GLY A 18 13.32 6.11 3.06
CA GLY A 18 12.87 7.12 4.01
C GLY A 18 12.38 6.50 5.32
N ASP A 19 12.88 7.00 6.45
CA ASP A 19 12.58 6.42 7.77
C ASP A 19 11.14 6.69 8.23
N ARG A 20 10.55 7.81 7.77
CA ARG A 20 9.21 8.26 8.20
C ARG A 20 8.18 8.09 7.09
N LYS A 21 7.18 7.26 7.36
CA LYS A 21 6.02 6.97 6.50
C LYS A 21 4.84 7.94 6.70
N SER A 22 5.08 9.12 7.28
CA SER A 22 4.05 10.15 7.42
C SER A 22 3.96 11.03 6.17
N VAL A 23 2.78 11.64 5.96
CA VAL A 23 2.46 12.41 4.74
C VAL A 23 3.44 13.54 4.49
N GLN A 24 3.83 14.26 5.53
CA GLN A 24 4.70 15.44 5.40
C GLN A 24 6.12 15.09 4.87
N PRO A 25 6.89 14.17 5.48
CA PRO A 25 8.17 13.71 4.93
C PRO A 25 8.06 13.05 3.54
N MET A 26 6.94 12.39 3.23
CA MET A 26 6.69 11.83 1.90
C MET A 26 6.45 12.94 0.86
N ALA A 27 5.65 13.95 1.20
CA ALA A 27 5.38 15.09 0.33
C ALA A 27 6.63 15.92 0.07
N GLU A 28 7.45 16.19 1.09
CA GLU A 28 8.73 16.89 0.95
C GLU A 28 9.69 16.18 0.00
N ARG A 29 9.66 14.84 -0.06
CA ARG A 29 10.54 14.03 -0.92
C ARG A 29 10.01 13.83 -2.34
N LEU A 30 8.72 13.52 -2.48
CA LEU A 30 8.16 12.96 -3.72
C LEU A 30 7.10 13.84 -4.37
N ALA A 31 6.59 14.83 -3.63
CA ALA A 31 5.49 15.66 -4.06
C ALA A 31 5.71 17.11 -3.60
N THR A 32 6.92 17.64 -3.79
CA THR A 32 7.31 19.00 -3.36
C THR A 32 6.28 20.02 -3.83
N GLY A 33 5.62 20.70 -2.88
CA GLY A 33 4.54 21.66 -3.16
C GLY A 33 3.14 21.06 -3.30
N ASN A 34 2.95 19.75 -3.13
CA ASN A 34 1.68 19.04 -3.28
C ASN A 34 1.26 18.28 -2.00
N TYR A 35 1.61 18.81 -0.82
CA TYR A 35 1.21 18.23 0.46
C TYR A 35 -0.31 18.05 0.55
N ASP A 36 -1.08 19.09 0.23
CA ASP A 36 -2.54 19.04 0.32
C ASP A 36 -3.13 17.99 -0.61
N GLN A 37 -2.59 17.82 -1.82
CA GLN A 37 -3.07 16.79 -2.75
C GLN A 37 -2.78 15.37 -2.25
N LEU A 38 -1.62 15.15 -1.63
CA LEU A 38 -1.28 13.86 -1.04
C LEU A 38 -2.12 13.60 0.23
N HIS A 39 -2.34 14.62 1.05
CA HIS A 39 -3.18 14.55 2.24
C HIS A 39 -4.64 14.24 1.87
N HIS A 40 -5.24 14.97 0.93
CA HIS A 40 -6.59 14.72 0.42
C HIS A 40 -6.73 13.34 -0.21
N PHE A 41 -5.70 12.87 -0.93
CA PHE A 41 -5.71 11.52 -1.50
C PHE A 41 -5.89 10.44 -0.43
N ILE A 42 -5.27 10.61 0.75
CA ILE A 42 -5.33 9.67 1.87
C ILE A 42 -6.62 9.84 2.67
N ALA A 43 -6.92 11.08 3.08
CA ALA A 43 -8.01 11.39 3.99
C ALA A 43 -9.40 11.18 3.36
N ASP A 44 -9.56 11.51 2.08
CA ASP A 44 -10.87 11.51 1.40
C ASP A 44 -11.13 10.19 0.63
N GLY A 45 -10.31 9.17 0.85
CA GLY A 45 -10.42 7.87 0.19
C GLY A 45 -11.45 6.95 0.85
N VAL A 46 -12.36 6.39 0.04
CA VAL A 46 -13.28 5.30 0.45
C VAL A 46 -12.53 3.96 0.37
N TRP A 47 -11.42 3.81 1.08
CA TRP A 47 -10.50 2.68 0.95
C TRP A 47 -11.19 1.32 1.13
N ASP A 48 -11.61 0.70 0.02
CA ASP A 48 -12.16 -0.65 -0.02
C ASP A 48 -11.01 -1.65 -0.19
N ALA A 49 -10.83 -2.50 0.82
CA ALA A 49 -9.77 -3.50 0.85
C ALA A 49 -10.12 -4.76 0.04
N SER A 50 -11.39 -5.05 -0.22
CA SER A 50 -11.82 -6.32 -0.80
C SER A 50 -11.17 -6.66 -2.16
N PRO A 51 -10.98 -5.70 -3.09
CA PRO A 51 -10.26 -5.98 -4.34
C PRO A 51 -8.78 -6.33 -4.12
N LEU A 52 -8.14 -5.67 -3.14
CA LEU A 52 -6.74 -5.94 -2.80
C LEU A 52 -6.60 -7.30 -2.12
N GLU A 53 -7.47 -7.63 -1.18
CA GLU A 53 -7.52 -8.93 -0.52
C GLU A 53 -7.70 -10.07 -1.53
N SER A 54 -8.61 -9.89 -2.50
CA SER A 54 -8.85 -10.87 -3.56
C SER A 54 -7.60 -11.11 -4.41
N GLU A 55 -6.88 -10.05 -4.78
CA GLU A 55 -5.63 -10.16 -5.53
C GLU A 55 -4.52 -10.80 -4.70
N LEU A 56 -4.38 -10.43 -3.42
CA LEU A 56 -3.39 -11.03 -2.52
C LEU A 56 -3.63 -12.53 -2.35
N LEU A 57 -4.88 -12.97 -2.23
CA LEU A 57 -5.24 -14.39 -2.18
C LEU A 57 -4.87 -15.11 -3.47
N SER A 58 -5.18 -14.52 -4.64
CA SER A 58 -4.80 -15.07 -5.95
C SER A 58 -3.28 -15.22 -6.09
N GLN A 59 -2.51 -14.21 -5.66
CA GLN A 59 -1.06 -14.27 -5.71
C GLN A 59 -0.48 -15.28 -4.71
N ALA A 60 -1.05 -15.40 -3.50
CA ALA A 60 -0.64 -16.40 -2.53
C ALA A 60 -0.89 -17.81 -3.06
N ASP A 61 -2.08 -18.09 -3.62
CA ASP A 61 -2.39 -19.38 -4.23
C ASP A 61 -1.43 -19.71 -5.38
N ARG A 62 -1.10 -18.73 -6.23
CA ARG A 62 -0.13 -18.91 -7.32
C ARG A 62 1.29 -19.24 -6.83
N LEU A 63 1.72 -18.66 -5.71
CA LEU A 63 3.11 -18.78 -5.24
C LEU A 63 3.31 -19.99 -4.32
N VAL A 64 2.33 -20.29 -3.46
CA VAL A 64 2.47 -21.28 -2.39
C VAL A 64 1.27 -22.21 -2.26
N GLY A 65 0.23 -22.04 -3.09
CA GLY A 65 -0.97 -22.87 -3.11
C GLY A 65 -0.81 -24.15 -3.93
N GLY A 66 -1.94 -24.78 -4.24
CA GLY A 66 -2.00 -26.06 -4.95
C GLY A 66 -2.54 -27.21 -4.10
N LYS A 67 -2.82 -28.33 -4.76
CA LYS A 67 -3.57 -29.46 -4.17
C LYS A 67 -2.87 -30.07 -2.94
N ASP A 68 -1.55 -30.06 -2.94
CA ASP A 68 -0.72 -30.66 -1.89
C ASP A 68 -0.13 -29.58 -0.94
N ALA A 69 -0.57 -28.33 -1.07
CA ALA A 69 -0.13 -27.25 -0.19
C ALA A 69 -0.70 -27.41 1.23
N VAL A 70 0.07 -26.95 2.21
CA VAL A 70 -0.31 -26.96 3.63
C VAL A 70 -0.25 -25.54 4.17
N LEU A 71 -1.35 -25.08 4.76
CA LEU A 71 -1.41 -23.81 5.47
C LEU A 71 -1.04 -24.02 6.94
N VAL A 72 0.03 -23.37 7.38
CA VAL A 72 0.44 -23.33 8.79
C VAL A 72 0.26 -21.89 9.28
N ILE A 73 -0.52 -21.71 10.34
CA ILE A 73 -0.75 -20.41 10.98
C ILE A 73 -0.12 -20.49 12.37
N ASP A 74 0.81 -19.58 12.65
CA ASP A 74 1.41 -19.38 13.96
C ASP A 74 1.16 -17.93 14.39
N ASP A 75 0.66 -17.72 15.61
CA ASP A 75 0.30 -16.40 16.17
C ASP A 75 1.47 -15.78 16.96
N THR A 76 2.68 -16.33 16.80
CA THR A 76 3.84 -15.87 17.56
C THR A 76 4.57 -14.76 16.81
N SER A 77 4.46 -13.51 17.31
CA SER A 77 5.37 -12.41 16.96
C SER A 77 6.43 -12.27 18.06
N LEU A 78 7.69 -12.52 17.72
CA LEU A 78 8.87 -12.18 18.54
C LEU A 78 9.46 -10.85 18.05
#